data_AF-A0A7V8WI88-F1
#
_entry.id   AF-A0A7V8WI88-F1
#
_cell.length_a   1.000
_cell.length_b   1.000
_cell.length_c   1.000
_cell.angle_alpha   90.00
_cell.angle_beta   90.00
_cell.angle_gamma   90.00
#
_symmetry.space_group_name_H-M   'P 1'
#
loop_
_entity.id
_entity.type
_entity.pdbx_description
1 polymer ?
#
loop_
_entity_poly.entity_id
_entity_poly.type
_entity_poly.pdbx_seq_one_letter_code
_entity_poly.pdbx_strand_id
1 'polypeptide(L)'
;DYMTQDWADMNQSLFSALSLEKLAISITIGLIVMVAALNIIASLILLVMEKSRDIAILKTMGSSSASIRRIFMIQGLVIGLIGTIGGAIFGCITIYVADRYKLVRVPLDVYQISYVPFRLEPLDFVIVITAAIVICFLATIYPARQAAKLDPAQALRYQ
;
A
#
# COMPACT_ATOMS: atom_id res chain seq x y z
N ASP A 1 23.73 30.70 36.38
CA ASP A 1 23.41 29.72 35.34
C ASP A 1 21.94 29.79 34.96
N TYR A 2 21.64 30.19 33.73
CA TYR A 2 20.26 30.19 33.22
C TYR A 2 19.93 28.76 32.75
N MET A 3 19.12 28.05 33.52
CA MET A 3 18.56 26.75 33.10
C MET A 3 17.42 27.02 32.11
N THR A 4 17.66 26.81 30.83
CA THR A 4 16.61 26.78 29.82
C THR A 4 15.92 25.41 29.89
N GLN A 5 14.76 25.35 30.54
CA GLN A 5 13.88 24.19 30.44
C GLN A 5 13.16 24.23 29.10
N ASP A 6 13.38 23.21 28.28
CA ASP A 6 12.67 23.04 27.02
C ASP A 6 11.20 22.66 27.32
N TRP A 7 10.26 23.27 26.61
CA TRP A 7 8.82 23.03 26.81
C TRP A 7 8.44 21.56 26.56
N ALA A 8 9.25 20.86 25.77
CA ALA A 8 9.16 19.42 25.53
C ALA A 8 9.39 18.56 26.80
N ASP A 9 10.25 19.00 27.73
CA ASP A 9 10.56 18.25 28.96
C ASP A 9 9.45 18.37 30.00
N MET A 10 8.74 19.52 30.06
CA MET A 10 7.62 19.71 30.98
C MET A 10 6.38 18.89 30.60
N ASN A 11 6.25 18.49 29.33
CA ASN A 11 5.07 17.81 28.79
C ASN A 11 5.39 16.39 28.26
N GLN A 12 6.46 15.79 28.77
CA GLN A 12 7.02 14.51 28.30
C GLN A 12 5.99 13.37 28.30
N SER A 13 5.05 13.34 29.25
CA SER A 13 3.97 12.34 29.30
C SER A 13 2.97 12.49 28.15
N LEU A 14 2.63 13.72 27.74
CA LEU A 14 1.75 13.99 26.61
C LEU A 14 2.45 13.67 25.28
N PHE A 15 3.73 14.01 25.11
CA PHE A 15 4.51 13.61 23.93
C PHE A 15 4.71 12.09 23.84
N SER A 16 4.89 11.42 24.98
CA SER A 16 4.98 9.96 25.02
C SER A 16 3.64 9.30 24.69
N ALA A 17 2.51 9.85 25.16
CA ALA A 17 1.18 9.37 24.81
C ALA A 17 0.88 9.55 23.31
N LEU A 18 1.20 10.72 22.74
CA LEU A 18 1.01 11.01 21.32
C LEU A 18 1.90 10.14 20.41
N SER A 19 3.13 9.84 20.83
CA SER A 19 4.02 8.95 20.06
C SER A 19 3.55 7.49 20.12
N LEU A 20 3.02 7.04 21.26
CA LEU A 20 2.40 5.72 21.38
C LEU A 20 1.17 5.58 20.48
N GLU A 21 0.32 6.62 20.41
CA GLU A 21 -0.85 6.66 19.53
C GLU A 21 -0.45 6.61 18.05
N LYS A 22 0.51 7.45 17.62
CA LYS A 22 1.05 7.42 16.26
C LYS A 22 1.58 6.03 15.88
N LEU A 23 2.27 5.36 16.81
CA LEU A 23 2.78 4.01 16.61
C LEU A 23 1.66 3.00 16.40
N ALA A 24 0.60 3.03 17.22
CA ALA A 24 -0.56 2.14 17.08
C ALA A 24 -1.28 2.31 15.73
N ILE A 25 -1.46 3.56 15.28
CA ILE A 25 -2.03 3.87 13.96
C ILE A 25 -1.11 3.35 12.84
N SER A 26 0.20 3.56 12.95
CA SER A 26 1.18 3.07 11.97
C SER A 26 1.15 1.55 11.83
N ILE A 27 1.06 0.80 12.93
CA ILE A 27 0.96 -0.67 12.91
C ILE A 27 -0.33 -1.10 12.21
N THR A 28 -1.46 -0.46 12.53
CA THR A 28 -2.76 -0.79 11.95
C THR A 28 -2.78 -0.57 10.44
N ILE A 29 -2.28 0.58 9.98
CA ILE A 29 -2.15 0.88 8.55
C ILE A 29 -1.23 -0.14 7.87
N GLY A 30 -0.09 -0.47 8.50
CA GLY A 30 0.83 -1.48 8.00
C GLY A 30 0.16 -2.85 7.80
N LEU A 31 -0.69 -3.27 8.74
CA LEU A 31 -1.43 -4.54 8.66
C LEU A 31 -2.45 -4.52 7.50
N ILE A 32 -3.17 -3.42 7.30
CA ILE A 32 -4.10 -3.26 6.16
C ILE A 32 -3.33 -3.35 4.83
N VAL A 33 -2.19 -2.68 4.72
CA VAL A 33 -1.34 -2.73 3.53
C VAL A 33 -0.83 -4.16 3.27
N MET A 34 -0.46 -4.89 4.32
CA MET A 34 -0.04 -6.28 4.22
C MET A 34 -1.17 -7.19 3.69
N VAL A 35 -2.38 -7.06 4.22
CA VAL A 35 -3.55 -7.82 3.74
C VAL A 35 -3.87 -7.49 2.28
N ALA A 36 -3.79 -6.22 1.89
CA ALA A 36 -3.97 -5.81 0.50
C ALA A 36 -2.90 -6.42 -0.43
N ALA A 37 -1.63 -6.44 0.00
CA ALA A 37 -0.55 -7.07 -0.77
C ALA A 37 -0.78 -8.57 -0.98
N LEU A 38 -1.24 -9.29 0.06
CA LEU A 38 -1.61 -10.70 -0.05
C LEU A 38 -2.78 -10.93 -1.03
N ASN A 39 -3.75 -10.01 -1.06
CA ASN A 39 -4.87 -10.08 -1.99
C ASN A 39 -4.42 -9.93 -3.46
N ILE A 40 -3.48 -9.01 -3.71
CA ILE A 40 -2.88 -8.84 -5.05
C ILE A 40 -2.15 -10.12 -5.47
N ILE A 41 -1.39 -10.74 -4.55
CA ILE A 41 -0.69 -12.00 -4.81
C ILE A 41 -1.70 -13.10 -5.18
N ALA A 42 -2.76 -13.28 -4.39
CA ALA A 42 -3.78 -14.29 -4.63
C ALA A 42 -4.48 -14.08 -5.98
N SER A 43 -4.86 -12.84 -6.30
CA SER A 43 -5.49 -12.50 -7.59
C SER A 43 -4.57 -12.77 -8.77
N LEU A 44 -3.28 -12.39 -8.68
CA LEU A 44 -2.31 -12.66 -9.73
C LEU A 44 -2.10 -14.17 -9.94
N ILE A 45 -2.01 -14.96 -8.86
CA ILE A 45 -1.88 -16.42 -8.96
C ILE A 45 -3.12 -17.02 -9.62
N LEU A 46 -4.31 -16.59 -9.23
CA LEU A 46 -5.56 -17.07 -9.82
C LEU A 46 -5.61 -16.76 -11.32
N LEU A 47 -5.26 -15.54 -11.71
CA LEU A 47 -5.25 -15.10 -13.12
C LEU A 47 -4.25 -15.93 -13.94
N VAL A 48 -3.07 -16.22 -13.39
CA VAL A 48 -2.08 -17.10 -14.01
C VAL A 48 -2.65 -18.51 -14.24
N MET A 49 -3.38 -19.05 -13.26
CA MET A 49 -3.99 -20.37 -13.39
C MET A 49 -5.11 -20.38 -14.44
N GLU A 50 -5.98 -19.37 -14.45
CA GLU A 50 -7.05 -19.22 -15.45
C GLU A 50 -6.52 -19.06 -16.88
N LYS A 51 -5.44 -18.28 -17.06
CA LYS A 51 -4.79 -18.06 -18.37
C LYS A 51 -3.68 -19.07 -18.70
N SER A 52 -3.56 -20.17 -17.97
CA SER A 52 -2.53 -21.18 -18.18
C SER A 52 -2.49 -21.75 -19.62
N ARG A 53 -3.65 -21.91 -20.28
CA ARG A 53 -3.75 -22.34 -21.68
C ARG A 53 -3.16 -21.31 -22.65
N ASP A 54 -3.50 -20.03 -22.49
CA ASP A 54 -2.97 -18.95 -23.33
C ASP A 54 -1.44 -18.86 -23.20
N ILE A 55 -0.93 -19.05 -21.97
CA ILE A 55 0.51 -19.10 -21.68
C ILE A 55 1.18 -20.31 -22.36
N ALA A 56 0.52 -21.47 -22.34
CA ALA A 56 1.01 -22.67 -23.01
C ALA A 56 1.08 -22.48 -24.54
N ILE A 57 0.07 -21.87 -25.16
CA ILE A 57 0.06 -21.53 -26.60
C ILE A 57 1.20 -20.55 -26.92
N LEU A 58 1.40 -19.53 -26.09
CA LEU A 58 2.53 -18.60 -26.25
C LEU A 58 3.88 -19.31 -26.14
N LYS A 59 4.05 -20.25 -25.21
CA LYS A 59 5.28 -21.06 -25.09
C LYS A 59 5.50 -21.95 -26.31
N THR A 60 4.47 -22.59 -26.84
CA THR A 60 4.61 -23.45 -28.04
C THR A 60 4.90 -22.64 -29.31
N MET A 61 4.46 -21.38 -29.37
CA MET A 61 4.84 -20.42 -30.40
C MET A 61 6.28 -19.86 -30.26
N GLY A 62 7.03 -20.30 -29.23
CA GLY A 62 8.44 -19.90 -29.03
C GLY A 62 8.65 -18.78 -28.01
N SER A 63 7.63 -18.37 -27.26
CA SER A 63 7.79 -17.36 -26.20
C SER A 63 8.60 -17.92 -25.03
N SER A 64 9.65 -17.20 -24.62
CA SER A 64 10.50 -17.61 -23.50
C SER A 64 9.79 -17.38 -22.15
N SER A 65 10.12 -18.21 -21.15
CA SER A 65 9.66 -18.04 -19.76
C SER A 65 10.04 -16.67 -19.16
N ALA A 66 11.05 -16.00 -19.71
CA ALA A 66 11.42 -14.63 -19.35
C ALA A 66 10.40 -13.59 -19.84
N SER A 67 9.83 -13.79 -21.04
CA SER A 67 8.82 -12.89 -21.59
C SER A 67 7.52 -12.95 -20.78
N ILE A 68 7.09 -14.16 -20.41
CA ILE A 68 5.90 -14.40 -19.57
C ILE A 68 6.07 -13.72 -18.20
N ARG A 69 7.23 -13.90 -17.56
CA ARG A 69 7.55 -13.24 -16.29
C ARG A 69 7.49 -11.71 -16.40
N ARG A 70 7.93 -11.13 -17.53
CA ARG A 70 7.90 -9.69 -17.76
C ARG A 70 6.47 -9.16 -17.90
N ILE A 71 5.58 -9.90 -18.57
CA ILE A 71 4.15 -9.56 -18.68
C ILE A 71 3.52 -9.49 -17.30
N PHE A 72 3.71 -10.50 -16.46
CA PHE A 72 3.15 -10.53 -15.10
C PHE A 72 3.74 -9.45 -14.18
N MET A 73 5.04 -9.15 -14.29
CA MET A 73 5.63 -8.02 -13.57
C MET A 73 5.01 -6.68 -13.99
N ILE A 74 4.83 -6.45 -15.30
CA ILE A 74 4.21 -5.22 -15.80
C ILE A 74 2.75 -5.13 -15.35
N GLN A 75 2.00 -6.23 -15.37
CA GLN A 75 0.62 -6.25 -14.86
C GLN A 75 0.53 -5.87 -13.39
N GLY A 76 1.34 -6.48 -12.52
CA GLY A 76 1.34 -6.13 -11.10
C GLY A 76 1.79 -4.68 -10.85
N LEU A 77 2.74 -4.18 -11.64
CA LEU A 77 3.15 -2.77 -11.60
C LEU A 77 2.01 -1.83 -12.01
N VAL A 78 1.27 -2.15 -13.08
CA VAL A 78 0.13 -1.35 -13.56
C VAL A 78 -1.00 -1.34 -12.53
N ILE A 79 -1.35 -2.50 -11.96
CA ILE A 79 -2.36 -2.60 -10.90
C ILE A 79 -1.93 -1.77 -9.69
N GLY A 80 -0.67 -1.88 -9.27
CA GLY A 80 -0.10 -1.08 -8.19
C GLY A 80 -0.17 0.41 -8.48
N LEU A 81 0.25 0.85 -9.66
CA LEU A 81 0.20 2.26 -10.08
C LEU A 81 -1.22 2.83 -10.08
N ILE A 82 -2.17 2.12 -10.69
CA ILE A 82 -3.57 2.55 -10.74
C ILE A 82 -4.15 2.61 -9.32
N GLY A 83 -3.86 1.61 -8.49
CA GLY A 83 -4.28 1.58 -7.08
C GLY A 83 -3.69 2.73 -6.27
N THR A 84 -2.39 3.02 -6.41
CA THR A 84 -1.72 4.12 -5.71
C THR A 84 -2.22 5.47 -6.17
N ILE A 85 -2.37 5.70 -7.47
CA ILE A 85 -2.90 6.97 -8.01
C ILE A 85 -4.36 7.16 -7.57
N GLY A 86 -5.18 6.12 -7.71
CA GLY A 86 -6.58 6.14 -7.27
C GLY A 86 -6.70 6.41 -5.78
N GLY A 87 -5.92 5.72 -4.96
CA GLY A 87 -5.87 5.91 -3.51
C GLY A 87 -5.36 7.29 -3.11
N ALA A 88 -4.35 7.83 -3.79
CA ALA A 88 -3.82 9.17 -3.54
C ALA A 88 -4.84 10.26 -3.85
N ILE A 89 -5.55 10.14 -4.98
CA ILE A 89 -6.64 11.05 -5.34
C ILE A 89 -7.78 10.95 -4.32
N PHE A 90 -8.19 9.72 -3.97
CA PHE A 90 -9.26 9.50 -3.01
C PHE A 90 -8.90 10.06 -1.63
N GLY A 91 -7.67 9.85 -1.16
CA GLY A 91 -7.17 10.40 0.09
C GLY A 91 -7.13 11.93 0.07
N CYS A 92 -6.67 12.54 -1.02
CA CYS A 92 -6.68 14.00 -1.18
C CYS A 92 -8.11 14.57 -1.14
N ILE A 93 -9.05 13.92 -1.84
CA ILE A 93 -10.47 14.29 -1.80
C ILE A 93 -11.04 14.14 -0.39
N THR A 94 -10.75 13.02 0.30
CA THR A 94 -11.21 12.81 1.68
C THR A 94 -10.69 13.90 2.61
N ILE A 95 -9.43 14.31 2.47
CA ILE A 95 -8.84 15.37 3.29
C ILE A 95 -9.47 16.73 2.97
N TYR A 96 -9.67 17.05 1.70
CA TYR A 96 -10.35 18.27 1.27
C TYR A 96 -11.80 18.34 1.77
N VAL A 97 -12.54 17.22 1.72
CA VAL A 97 -13.91 17.11 2.23
C VAL A 97 -13.93 17.17 3.76
N ALA A 98 -13.01 16.50 4.44
CA ALA A 98 -12.90 16.51 5.90
C ALA A 98 -12.62 17.93 6.44
N ASP A 99 -11.74 18.69 5.77
CA ASP A 99 -11.43 20.08 6.09
C ASP A 99 -12.62 21.00 5.79
N ARG A 100 -13.26 20.83 4.63
CA ARG A 100 -14.40 21.66 4.19
C ARG A 100 -15.64 21.50 5.07
N TYR A 101 -15.93 20.28 5.51
CA TYR A 101 -17.12 19.99 6.33
C TYR A 101 -16.85 19.96 7.84
N LYS A 102 -15.58 20.13 8.28
CA LYS A 102 -15.16 20.06 9.70
C LYS A 102 -15.80 18.87 10.44
N LEU A 103 -15.77 17.68 9.81
CA LEU A 103 -16.51 16.50 10.29
C LEU A 103 -16.08 16.07 11.70
N VAL A 104 -14.83 16.33 12.08
CA VAL A 104 -14.31 16.11 13.44
C VAL A 104 -14.44 17.40 14.24
N ARG A 105 -15.66 17.71 14.72
CA ARG A 105 -15.84 18.71 15.77
C ARG A 105 -15.48 18.07 17.11
N VAL A 106 -14.28 18.37 17.61
CA VAL A 106 -13.90 18.04 18.99
C VAL A 106 -14.75 18.92 19.92
N PRO A 107 -15.50 18.35 20.89
CA PRO A 107 -16.24 19.15 21.86
C PRO A 107 -15.25 20.07 22.61
N LEU A 108 -15.57 21.36 22.64
CA LEU A 108 -14.72 22.46 23.11
C LEU A 108 -14.32 22.38 24.60
N ASP A 109 -14.89 21.44 25.36
CA ASP A 109 -14.73 21.34 26.81
C ASP A 109 -13.40 20.70 27.26
N VAL A 110 -12.63 20.06 26.37
CA VAL A 110 -11.39 19.32 26.75
C VAL A 110 -10.15 19.75 25.95
N TYR A 111 -10.31 20.21 24.71
CA TYR A 111 -9.20 20.65 23.85
C TYR A 111 -9.44 22.09 23.39
N GLN A 112 -8.64 23.04 23.88
CA GLN A 112 -8.61 24.43 23.40
C GLN A 112 -8.04 24.57 21.97
N ILE A 113 -8.34 23.63 21.07
CA ILE A 113 -7.93 23.62 19.67
C ILE A 113 -9.18 23.42 18.82
N SER A 114 -9.66 24.48 18.16
CA SER A 114 -10.97 24.53 17.47
C SER A 114 -11.09 23.68 16.20
N TYR A 115 -10.07 22.91 15.84
CA TYR A 115 -10.06 21.97 14.71
C TYR A 115 -8.79 21.10 14.80
N VAL A 116 -8.87 19.84 14.38
CA VAL A 116 -7.66 19.06 14.06
C VAL A 116 -7.22 19.52 12.68
N PRO A 117 -6.15 20.32 12.53
CA PRO A 117 -5.65 20.66 11.22
C PRO A 117 -5.17 19.36 10.56
N PHE A 118 -5.90 18.87 9.55
CA PHE A 118 -5.44 17.80 8.68
C PHE A 118 -4.31 18.37 7.78
N ARG A 119 -3.18 18.70 8.40
CA ARG A 119 -1.96 19.09 7.69
C ARG A 119 -1.35 17.82 7.13
N LEU A 120 -1.54 17.62 5.83
CA LEU A 120 -0.72 16.73 5.05
C LEU A 120 0.72 17.24 5.11
N GLU A 121 1.59 16.56 5.86
CA GLU A 121 3.01 16.74 5.65
C GLU A 121 3.38 16.06 4.32
N PRO A 122 3.96 16.81 3.35
CA PRO A 122 4.35 16.24 2.07
C PRO A 122 5.32 15.06 2.21
N LEU A 123 6.14 15.09 3.26
CA LEU A 123 7.14 14.06 3.56
C LEU A 123 6.46 12.73 3.93
N ASP A 124 5.50 12.74 4.86
CA ASP A 124 4.73 11.55 5.22
C ASP A 124 3.95 10.99 4.04
N PHE A 125 3.35 11.86 3.22
CA PHE A 125 2.63 11.44 2.02
C PHE A 125 3.55 10.73 1.00
N VAL A 126 4.73 11.29 0.74
CA VAL A 126 5.72 10.68 -0.16
C VAL A 126 6.25 9.37 0.40
N ILE A 127 6.52 9.28 1.71
CA ILE A 127 6.95 8.03 2.35
C ILE A 127 5.89 6.94 2.17
N VAL A 128 4.62 7.25 2.44
CA VAL A 128 3.52 6.27 2.33
C VAL A 128 3.34 5.80 0.89
N ILE A 129 3.35 6.71 -0.09
CA ILE A 129 3.25 6.36 -1.51
C ILE A 129 4.43 5.48 -1.93
N THR A 130 5.64 5.88 -1.57
CA THR A 130 6.85 5.13 -1.94
C THR A 130 6.86 3.75 -1.31
N ALA A 131 6.50 3.65 -0.03
CA ALA A 131 6.38 2.38 0.68
C ALA A 131 5.31 1.47 0.05
N ALA A 132 4.14 2.01 -0.29
CA ALA A 132 3.07 1.27 -0.95
C ALA A 132 3.51 0.70 -2.31
N ILE A 133 4.18 1.51 -3.13
CA ILE A 133 4.72 1.07 -4.43
C ILE A 133 5.76 -0.04 -4.23
N VAL A 134 6.69 0.14 -3.29
CA VAL A 134 7.74 -0.85 -3.00
C VAL A 134 7.13 -2.17 -2.52
N ILE A 135 6.15 -2.13 -1.61
CA ILE A 135 5.47 -3.33 -1.11
C ILE A 135 4.73 -4.02 -2.25
N CYS A 136 4.00 -3.28 -3.08
CA CYS A 136 3.28 -3.84 -4.23
C CYS A 136 4.23 -4.47 -5.25
N PHE A 137 5.38 -3.83 -5.50
CA PHE A 137 6.42 -4.36 -6.36
C PHE A 137 7.01 -5.65 -5.80
N LEU A 138 7.40 -5.67 -4.51
CA LEU A 138 7.92 -6.87 -3.84
C LEU A 138 6.91 -8.02 -3.83
N ALA A 139 5.64 -7.72 -3.56
CA ALA A 139 4.55 -8.69 -3.60
C ALA A 139 4.37 -9.31 -5.00
N THR A 140 4.57 -8.54 -6.07
CA THR A 140 4.43 -9.00 -7.46
C THR A 140 5.56 -9.96 -7.90
N ILE A 141 6.74 -9.89 -7.28
CA ILE A 141 7.89 -10.74 -7.66
C ILE A 141 7.60 -12.23 -7.43
N TYR A 142 6.89 -12.57 -6.36
CA TYR A 142 6.57 -13.96 -6.00
C TYR A 142 5.67 -14.65 -7.06
N PRO A 143 4.49 -14.13 -7.42
CA PRO A 143 3.64 -14.72 -8.46
C PRO A 143 4.27 -14.66 -9.86
N ALA A 144 5.05 -13.62 -10.18
CA ALA A 144 5.75 -13.55 -11.47
C ALA A 144 6.77 -14.69 -11.65
N ARG A 145 7.43 -15.11 -10.57
CA ARG A 145 8.29 -16.31 -10.56
C ARG A 145 7.49 -17.60 -10.66
N GLN A 146 6.35 -17.68 -9.99
CA GLN A 146 5.47 -18.85 -10.04
C GLN A 146 4.91 -19.07 -11.47
N ALA A 147 4.46 -18.00 -12.13
CA ALA A 147 3.97 -18.04 -13.50
C ALA A 147 5.02 -18.52 -14.51
N ALA A 148 6.28 -18.13 -14.32
CA ALA A 148 7.38 -18.54 -15.20
C ALA A 148 7.69 -20.05 -15.11
N LYS A 149 7.43 -20.66 -13.95
CA LYS A 149 7.68 -22.08 -13.67
C LYS A 149 6.53 -23.01 -14.09
N LEU A 150 5.41 -22.49 -14.56
CA LEU A 150 4.31 -23.32 -15.06
C LEU A 150 4.75 -24.11 -16.28
N ASP A 151 4.69 -25.44 -16.16
CA ASP A 151 5.13 -26.38 -17.17
C ASP A 151 3.98 -26.63 -18.17
N PRO A 152 4.15 -26.36 -19.48
CA PRO A 152 3.08 -26.50 -20.47
C PRO A 152 2.48 -27.91 -20.54
N ALA A 153 3.25 -28.95 -20.19
CA ALA A 153 2.76 -30.34 -20.16
C ALA A 153 1.76 -30.60 -19.01
N GLN A 154 1.82 -29.86 -17.89
CA GLN A 154 0.85 -29.99 -16.80
C GLN A 154 -0.41 -29.16 -17.06
N ALA A 155 -0.28 -27.99 -17.72
CA ALA A 155 -1.41 -27.14 -18.07
C ALA A 155 -2.39 -27.81 -19.05
N LEU A 156 -1.91 -28.71 -19.90
CA LEU A 156 -2.72 -29.49 -20.84
C LEU A 156 -3.27 -30.80 -20.26
N ARG A 157 -2.77 -31.27 -19.10
CA ARG A 157 -3.14 -32.56 -18.49
C ARG A 157 -4.12 -32.44 -17.32
N TYR A 158 -4.46 -31.23 -16.89
CA TYR A 158 -5.42 -30.99 -15.82
C TYR A 158 -6.88 -30.89 -16.32
N GLN A 159 -7.13 -31.30 -17.56
CA GLN A 159 -8.42 -31.73 -18.09
C GLN A 159 -8.26 -33.05 -18.83
#